data_AF-A0A7V6ZEL8-F1
#
_entry.id   AF-A0A7V6ZEL8-F1
#
_cell.length_a   1.000
_cell.length_b   1.000
_cell.length_c   1.000
_cell.angle_alpha   90.00
_cell.angle_beta   90.00
_cell.angle_gamma   90.00
#
_symmetry.space_group_name_H-M   'P 1'
#
loop_
_entity.id
_entity.type
_entity.pdbx_description
1 polymer ?
#
loop_
_entity_poly.entity_id
_entity_poly.type
_entity_poly.pdbx_seq_one_letter_code
_entity_poly.pdbx_strand_id
1 'polypeptide(L)' 'MNKVILLQIVSNFISEILKFFCSSNVRTLAEIEDELFRMTKAFIREIVKAYLE' A
#
# COMPACT_ATOMS: atom_id res chain seq x y z
N MET A 1 17.82 6.89 2.74
CA MET A 1 16.42 7.12 2.32
C MET A 1 16.15 8.58 1.93
N ASN A 2 15.91 8.83 0.64
CA ASN A 2 15.59 10.14 0.08
C ASN A 2 14.14 10.55 0.43
N LYS A 3 13.93 11.77 0.94
CA LYS A 3 12.61 12.30 1.33
C LYS A 3 11.59 12.31 0.17
N VAL A 4 12.04 12.61 -1.05
CA VAL A 4 11.17 12.61 -2.24
C VAL A 4 10.67 11.20 -2.55
N ILE A 5 11.58 10.22 -2.50
CA ILE A 5 11.25 8.80 -2.74
C ILE A 5 10.29 8.28 -1.66
N LEU A 6 10.55 8.60 -0.38
CA LEU A 6 9.65 8.22 0.72
C LEU A 6 8.24 8.78 0.53
N LEU A 7 8.12 10.07 0.21
CA LEU A 7 6.83 10.70 -0.03
C LEU A 7 6.07 10.05 -1.18
N GLN A 8 6.77 9.66 -2.24
CA GLN A 8 6.17 8.99 -3.38
C GLN A 8 5.66 7.58 -3.03
N ILE A 9 6.45 6.79 -2.31
CA ILE A 9 6.03 5.45 -1.83
C ILE A 9 4.78 5.56 -0.94
N VAL A 10 4.78 6.49 0.02
CA VAL A 10 3.63 6.71 0.91
C VAL A 10 2.40 7.19 0.13
N SER A 11 2.58 8.13 -0.82
CA SER A 11 1.48 8.63 -1.65
C SER A 11 0.85 7.53 -2.50
N ASN A 12 1.68 6.63 -3.07
CA ASN A 12 1.19 5.50 -3.85
C ASN A 12 0.36 4.56 -2.98
N PHE A 13 0.88 4.17 -1.80
CA PHE A 13 0.17 3.30 -0.88
C PHE A 13 -1.20 3.88 -0.45
N ILE A 14 -1.24 5.16 -0.09
CA ILE A 14 -2.51 5.84 0.25
C ILE A 14 -3.47 5.82 -0.95
N SER A 15 -2.97 6.09 -2.16
CA SER A 15 -3.82 6.05 -3.36
C SER A 15 -4.41 4.66 -3.60
N GLU A 16 -3.65 3.59 -3.36
CA GLU A 16 -4.16 2.23 -3.54
C GLU A 16 -5.20 1.89 -2.47
N ILE A 17 -4.97 2.26 -1.21
CA ILE A 17 -5.94 2.06 -0.12
C ILE A 17 -7.26 2.78 -0.44
N LEU A 18 -7.18 4.03 -0.91
CA LEU A 18 -8.37 4.78 -1.31
C LEU A 18 -9.10 4.09 -2.46
N LYS A 19 -8.39 3.61 -3.49
CA LYS A 19 -9.01 2.86 -4.60
C LYS A 19 -9.69 1.57 -4.12
N PHE A 20 -9.06 0.86 -3.18
CA PHE A 20 -9.61 -0.36 -2.60
C PHE A 20 -10.96 -0.09 -1.92
N PHE A 21 -11.06 0.94 -1.07
CA PHE A 21 -12.29 1.28 -0.35
C PHE A 21 -13.34 2.03 -1.19
N CYS A 22 -12.91 2.78 -2.22
CA CYS A 22 -13.83 3.46 -3.13
C CYS A 22 -14.39 2.54 -4.23
N SER A 23 -13.87 1.31 -4.39
CA SER A 23 -14.43 0.35 -5.34
C SER A 23 -15.82 -0.12 -4.88
N SER A 24 -16.75 -0.27 -5.81
CA SER A 24 -18.10 -0.77 -5.53
C SER A 24 -18.17 -2.30 -5.39
N ASN A 25 -17.03 -2.95 -5.16
CA ASN A 25 -16.94 -4.40 -5.05
C ASN A 25 -17.46 -4.85 -3.68
N VAL A 26 -18.44 -5.76 -3.69
CA VAL A 26 -18.85 -6.46 -2.46
C VAL A 26 -17.77 -7.48 -2.13
N ARG A 27 -17.14 -7.33 -0.96
CA ARG A 27 -16.09 -8.22 -0.45
C ARG A 27 -16.50 -8.77 0.91
N THR A 28 -16.10 -9.99 1.20
CA THR A 28 -16.13 -10.58 2.54
C THR A 28 -15.05 -9.96 3.43
N LEU A 29 -15.17 -10.12 4.75
CA LEU A 29 -14.15 -9.68 5.69
C LEU A 29 -12.78 -10.31 5.38
N ALA A 30 -12.75 -11.61 5.09
CA ALA A 30 -11.52 -12.32 4.78
C ALA A 30 -10.83 -11.78 3.51
N GLU A 31 -11.59 -11.48 2.46
CA GLU A 31 -11.04 -10.86 1.24
C GLU A 31 -10.49 -9.46 1.50
N ILE A 32 -11.16 -8.68 2.35
CA ILE A 32 -10.68 -7.35 2.77
C ILE A 32 -9.35 -7.47 3.51
N GLU A 33 -9.28 -8.35 4.51
CA GLU A 33 -8.05 -8.59 5.29
C GLU A 33 -6.89 -9.04 4.41
N ASP A 34 -7.14 -9.99 3.49
CA ASP A 34 -6.16 -10.53 2.57
C ASP A 34 -5.60 -9.48 1.60
N GLU A 35 -6.45 -8.61 1.06
CA GLU A 35 -6.05 -7.58 0.09
C GLU A 35 -5.26 -6.47 0.81
N LEU A 36 -5.75 -6.00 1.95
CA LEU A 36 -5.05 -5.01 2.79
C LEU A 36 -3.69 -5.53 3.30
N PHE A 37 -3.61 -6.81 3.67
CA PHE A 37 -2.35 -7.44 4.08
C PHE A 37 -1.34 -7.46 2.93
N ARG A 38 -1.77 -7.82 1.72
CA ARG A 38 -0.91 -7.80 0.53
C ARG A 38 -0.38 -6.40 0.22
N MET A 39 -1.26 -5.40 0.24
CA MET A 39 -0.90 -4.00 -0.02
C MET A 39 0.10 -3.48 1.02
N THR A 40 -0.17 -3.73 2.31
CA THR A 40 0.72 -3.30 3.41
C THR A 40 2.09 -3.98 3.30
N LYS A 41 2.13 -5.27 2.97
CA LYS A 41 3.38 -6.01 2.77
C LYS A 41 4.19 -5.49 1.58
N ALA A 42 3.52 -5.10 0.49
CA ALA A 42 4.17 -4.48 -0.66
C ALA A 42 4.77 -3.12 -0.29
N PHE A 43 3.99 -2.26 0.38
CA PHE A 43 4.45 -0.97 0.90
C PHE A 43 5.70 -1.09 1.78
N ILE A 44 5.70 -1.99 2.77
CA ILE A 44 6.85 -2.22 3.65
C ILE A 44 8.10 -2.62 2.83
N ARG A 45 7.92 -3.48 1.82
CA ARG A 45 9.04 -3.90 0.95
C ARG A 45 9.62 -2.72 0.16
N GLU A 46 8.79 -1.81 -0.34
CA GLU A 46 9.26 -0.61 -1.05
C GLU A 46 10.05 0.31 -0.11
N ILE A 47 9.56 0.52 1.12
CA ILE A 47 10.27 1.31 2.14
C ILE A 47 11.63 0.70 2.45
N VAL A 48 11.70 -0.63 2.67
CA VAL A 48 12.96 -1.32 2.98
C VAL A 48 13.95 -1.21 1.81
N LYS A 49 13.49 -1.37 0.56
CA LYS A 49 14.35 -1.20 -0.61
C LYS A 49 14.92 0.22 -0.69
N ALA A 50 14.06 1.24 -0.58
CA ALA A 50 14.47 2.65 -0.62
C ALA A 50 15.32 3.08 0.59
N TYR A 51 15.37 2.28 1.65
CA TYR A 51 16.29 2.48 2.77
C TYR A 51 17.67 1.88 2.51
N LEU A 52 17.73 0.72 1.84
CA LEU A 52 18.98 0.01 1.53
C LEU A 52 19.73 0.59 0.32
N GLU A 53 19.02 1.32 -0.55
CA GLU A 53 19.56 2.11 -1.66
C GLU A 53 19.91 3.55 -1.22
#